data_AF-A0A494WXD4-F1
#
_entry.id   AF-A0A494WXD4-F1
#
_cell.length_a   1.000
_cell.length_b   1.000
_cell.length_c   1.000
_cell.angle_alpha   90.00
_cell.angle_beta   90.00
_cell.angle_gamma   90.00
#
_symmetry.space_group_name_H-M   'P 1'
#
loop_
_entity.id
_entity.type
_entity.pdbx_description
1 polymer ?
#
loop_
_entity_poly.entity_id
_entity_poly.type
_entity_poly.pdbx_seq_one_letter_code
_entity_poly.pdbx_strand_id
1 'polypeptide(L)'
;MAANILKTPFLVNDLVVYFVSPRVAHVVEVDCRIELTTTPESCTCCTFRFRSRLDPGFRCRHIEAVRQVLERARRADSGSEQVICGH
;
A
#
# COMPACT_ATOMS: atom_id res chain seq x y z
N MET A 1 -2.74 9.43 15.94
CA MET A 1 -2.29 9.43 14.52
C MET A 1 -2.37 8.00 13.99
N ALA A 2 -3.00 7.79 12.81
CA ALA A 2 -3.06 6.52 12.06
C ALA A 2 -4.14 5.47 12.43
N ALA A 3 -5.23 5.82 13.13
CA ALA A 3 -6.27 4.82 13.44
C ALA A 3 -7.16 4.45 12.24
N ASN A 4 -7.35 5.33 11.25
CA ASN A 4 -8.36 5.15 10.20
C ASN A 4 -7.88 4.33 8.96
N ILE A 5 -6.57 4.12 8.81
CA ILE A 5 -6.00 3.30 7.72
C ILE A 5 -5.90 1.81 8.06
N LEU A 6 -5.96 1.46 9.35
CA LEU A 6 -5.85 0.09 9.79
C LEU A 6 -7.15 -0.64 9.47
N LYS A 7 -7.02 -1.82 8.85
CA LYS A 7 -8.14 -2.70 8.48
C LYS A 7 -9.05 -2.22 7.33
N THR A 8 -8.75 -1.09 6.71
CA THR A 8 -9.47 -0.60 5.52
C THR A 8 -8.70 -1.02 4.27
N PRO A 9 -9.31 -1.77 3.32
CA PRO A 9 -8.68 -2.06 2.04
C PRO A 9 -8.76 -0.85 1.10
N PHE A 10 -7.64 -0.48 0.51
CA PHE A 10 -7.56 0.59 -0.48
C PHE A 10 -7.25 0.01 -1.85
N LEU A 11 -8.09 0.32 -2.84
CA LEU A 11 -7.80 -0.04 -4.23
C LEU A 11 -6.92 1.04 -4.87
N VAL A 12 -5.75 0.62 -5.37
CA VAL A 12 -4.81 1.49 -6.09
C VAL A 12 -4.43 0.81 -7.39
N ASN A 13 -5.02 1.28 -8.49
CA ASN A 13 -4.98 0.59 -9.79
C ASN A 13 -5.51 -0.86 -9.60
N ASP A 14 -4.73 -1.86 -9.97
CA ASP A 14 -5.05 -3.29 -9.83
C ASP A 14 -4.48 -3.93 -8.54
N LEU A 15 -4.10 -3.11 -7.56
CA LEU A 15 -3.52 -3.53 -6.29
C LEU A 15 -4.48 -3.22 -5.14
N VAL A 16 -4.76 -4.21 -4.31
CA VAL A 16 -5.47 -4.03 -3.05
C VAL A 16 -4.44 -3.84 -1.95
N VAL A 17 -4.41 -2.68 -1.30
CA VAL A 17 -3.48 -2.34 -0.22
C VAL A 17 -4.21 -2.34 1.10
N TYR A 18 -3.77 -3.16 2.04
CA TYR A 18 -4.38 -3.33 3.35
C TYR A 18 -3.33 -3.14 4.46
N PHE A 19 -3.48 -2.13 5.31
CA PHE A 19 -2.52 -1.88 6.39
C PHE A 19 -2.82 -2.73 7.62
N VAL A 20 -1.84 -3.55 8.02
CA VAL A 20 -1.84 -4.29 9.30
C VAL A 20 -1.18 -3.48 10.42
N SER A 21 -0.37 -2.49 10.06
CA SER A 21 0.28 -1.56 10.98
C SER A 21 0.56 -0.24 10.26
N PRO A 22 0.82 0.87 10.97
CA PRO A 22 0.97 2.19 10.34
C PRO A 22 2.05 2.31 9.26
N ARG A 23 2.99 1.35 9.19
CA ARG A 23 4.07 1.29 8.21
C ARG A 23 4.12 0.00 7.40
N VAL A 24 3.24 -0.96 7.68
CA VAL A 24 3.24 -2.29 7.08
C VAL A 24 1.89 -2.55 6.46
N ALA A 25 1.90 -2.81 5.15
CA ALA A 25 0.72 -3.16 4.39
C ALA A 25 0.89 -4.51 3.70
N HIS A 26 -0.18 -5.27 3.62
CA HIS A 26 -0.33 -6.35 2.68
C HIS A 26 -0.85 -5.78 1.36
N VAL A 27 -0.14 -6.07 0.29
CA VAL A 27 -0.54 -5.69 -1.06
C VAL A 27 -0.90 -6.97 -1.81
N VAL A 28 -2.16 -7.08 -2.19
CA VAL A 28 -2.68 -8.20 -2.97
C VAL A 28 -2.82 -7.75 -4.42
N GLU A 29 -2.18 -8.49 -5.31
CA GLU A 29 -2.42 -8.32 -6.74
C GLU A 29 -3.67 -9.09 -7.13
N VAL A 30 -4.61 -8.43 -7.83
CA VAL A 30 -5.84 -9.06 -8.28
C VAL A 30 -5.56 -10.26 -9.21
N ASP A 31 -4.50 -10.15 -10.02
CA ASP A 31 -4.10 -11.18 -10.99
C ASP A 31 -3.40 -12.37 -10.33
N CYS A 32 -2.42 -12.12 -9.45
CA CYS A 32 -1.63 -13.19 -8.85
C CYS A 32 -2.25 -13.84 -7.60
N ARG A 33 -3.25 -13.22 -6.96
CA ARG A 33 -3.81 -13.65 -5.64
C ARG A 33 -2.75 -13.90 -4.54
N ILE A 34 -1.54 -13.40 -4.72
CA ILE A 34 -0.46 -13.49 -3.75
C ILE A 34 -0.52 -12.26 -2.85
N GLU A 35 -0.48 -12.50 -1.55
CA GLU A 35 -0.36 -11.45 -0.54
C GLU A 35 1.12 -11.09 -0.32
N LEU A 36 1.47 -9.83 -0.55
CA LEU A 36 2.84 -9.33 -0.46
C LEU A 36 2.97 -8.32 0.67
N THR A 37 3.79 -8.62 1.67
CA THR A 37 4.13 -7.67 2.73
C THR A 37 5.01 -6.55 2.17
N THR A 38 4.52 -5.32 2.30
CA THR A 38 5.13 -4.12 1.73
C THR A 38 5.16 -3.00 2.76
N THR A 39 6.31 -2.34 2.86
CA THR A 39 6.54 -1.12 3.63
C THR A 39 6.84 0.03 2.65
N PRO A 40 6.82 1.30 3.08
CA PRO A 40 7.16 2.43 2.19
C PRO A 40 8.61 2.43 1.67
N GLU A 41 9.43 1.48 2.12
CA GLU A 41 10.86 1.35 1.82
C GLU A 41 11.25 -0.05 1.30
N SER A 42 10.41 -1.07 1.47
CA SER A 42 10.74 -2.45 1.09
C SER A 42 9.50 -3.25 0.69
N CYS A 43 9.67 -4.27 -0.15
CA CYS A 43 8.60 -5.16 -0.57
C CYS A 43 9.09 -6.61 -0.64
N THR A 44 8.23 -7.56 -0.27
CA THR A 44 8.56 -8.99 -0.39
C THR A 44 8.37 -9.55 -1.79
N CYS A 45 7.93 -8.75 -2.77
CA CYS A 45 7.74 -9.22 -4.14
C CYS A 45 9.05 -9.68 -4.79
N CYS A 46 8.98 -10.75 -5.58
CA CYS A 46 10.15 -11.33 -6.25
C CYS A 46 10.90 -10.27 -7.07
N THR A 47 10.16 -9.47 -7.85
CA THR A 47 10.73 -8.42 -8.70
C THR A 47 11.59 -7.44 -7.90
N PHE A 48 11.11 -6.94 -6.76
CA PHE A 48 11.89 -6.06 -5.90
C PHE A 48 13.10 -6.78 -5.34
N ARG A 49 12.95 -7.99 -4.79
CA ARG A 49 14.07 -8.74 -4.19
C ARG A 49 15.21 -9.01 -5.17
N PHE A 50 14.89 -9.27 -6.44
CA PHE A 50 15.89 -9.51 -7.47
C PHE A 50 16.44 -8.20 -8.05
N ARG A 51 15.57 -7.25 -8.42
CA ARG A 51 16.01 -6.01 -9.07
C ARG A 51 16.64 -5.00 -8.13
N SER A 52 16.24 -4.91 -6.86
CA SER A 52 16.82 -3.94 -5.92
C SER A 52 18.32 -4.17 -5.67
N ARG A 53 18.80 -5.40 -5.91
CA ARG A 53 20.22 -5.77 -5.82
C ARG A 53 21.02 -5.37 -7.06
N LEU A 54 20.35 -5.30 -8.21
CA LEU A 54 20.95 -4.99 -9.51
C LEU A 54 20.87 -3.50 -9.81
N ASP A 55 19.77 -2.85 -9.43
CA ASP A 55 19.48 -1.45 -9.65
C ASP A 55 18.98 -0.81 -8.35
N PRO A 56 19.81 -0.01 -7.65
CA PRO A 56 19.41 0.66 -6.41
C PRO A 56 18.32 1.72 -6.64
N GLY A 57 18.08 2.13 -7.89
CA GLY A 57 17.01 3.04 -8.29
C GLY A 57 15.67 2.37 -8.57
N PHE A 58 15.56 1.05 -8.42
CA PHE A 58 14.40 0.31 -8.88
C PHE A 58 13.12 0.71 -8.12
N ARG A 59 12.13 1.22 -8.87
CA ARG A 59 10.84 1.64 -8.32
C ARG A 59 9.83 0.49 -8.36
N CYS A 60 9.62 -0.14 -7.21
CA CYS A 60 8.61 -1.19 -7.08
C CYS A 60 7.20 -0.60 -7.04
N ARG A 61 6.31 -1.10 -7.93
CA ARG A 61 4.91 -0.64 -7.98
C ARG A 61 4.15 -0.86 -6.66
N HIS A 62 4.47 -1.90 -5.89
CA HIS A 62 3.84 -2.16 -4.60
C HIS A 62 4.20 -1.11 -3.56
N ILE A 63 5.47 -0.72 -3.51
CA ILE A 63 5.96 0.32 -2.60
C ILE A 63 5.31 1.67 -2.96
N GLU A 64 5.23 1.97 -4.25
CA GLU A 64 4.57 3.19 -4.74
C GLU A 64 3.08 3.20 -4.38
N ALA A 65 2.38 2.07 -4.47
CA ALA A 65 0.98 1.97 -4.05
C ALA A 65 0.81 2.25 -2.55
N VAL A 66 1.67 1.67 -1.70
CA VAL A 66 1.68 1.94 -0.25
C VAL A 66 1.91 3.42 0.04
N ARG A 67 2.88 4.05 -0.64
CA ARG A 67 3.16 5.50 -0.50
C ARG A 67 1.96 6.35 -0.90
N GLN A 68 1.29 6.02 -2.00
CA GLN A 68 0.08 6.74 -2.44
C GLN A 68 -1.03 6.66 -1.39
N VAL A 69 -1.27 5.49 -0.80
CA VAL A 69 -2.30 5.36 0.26
C VAL A 69 -1.91 6.17 1.49
N LEU A 70 -0.64 6.13 1.91
CA LEU A 70 -0.17 6.93 3.04
C LEU A 70 -0.32 8.44 2.77
N GLU A 71 -0.05 8.89 1.55
CA GLU A 71 -0.24 10.28 1.17
C GLU A 71 -1.72 10.68 1.15
N ARG A 72 -2.59 9.85 0.57
CA ARG A 72 -4.05 10.06 0.59
C ARG A 72 -4.59 10.11 2.02
N ALA A 73 -4.12 9.22 2.89
CA ALA A 73 -4.49 9.20 4.30
C ALA A 73 -4.06 10.48 5.04
N ARG A 74 -2.86 11.00 4.77
CA ARG A 74 -2.42 12.30 5.33
C ARG A 74 -3.29 13.46 4.86
N ARG A 75 -3.69 13.46 3.58
CA ARG A 75 -4.57 14.48 3.03
C ARG A 75 -6.00 14.38 3.60
N ALA A 76 -6.52 13.17 3.77
CA ALA A 76 -7.83 12.91 4.37
C ALA A 76 -7.89 13.30 5.87
N ASP A 77 -6.78 13.22 6.60
CA ASP A 77 -6.69 13.72 7.98
C ASP A 77 -6.72 15.28 8.03
N SER A 78 -6.43 15.94 6.91
CA SER A 78 -6.39 17.41 6.78
C SER A 78 -7.72 18.02 6.28
N GLY A 79 -8.71 17.20 5.93
CA GLY A 79 -10.02 17.65 5.44
C GLY A 79 -11.04 16.52 5.57
N SER A 80 -12.05 16.76 6.40
CA SER A 80 -13.07 15.83 6.89
C SER A 80 -13.70 14.85 5.88
N GLU A 81 -14.32 13.86 6.50
CA GLU A 81 -15.47 13.07 6.04
C GLU A 81 -15.16 11.67 5.46
N GLN A 82 -15.32 10.73 6.37
CA GLN A 82 -15.53 9.31 6.16
C GLN A 82 -16.55 9.09 5.03
N VAL A 83 -16.12 8.51 3.91
CA VAL A 83 -17.05 7.99 2.92
C VAL A 83 -17.72 6.76 3.53
N ILE A 84 -18.94 6.98 4.02
CA ILE A 84 -19.87 5.95 4.47
C ILE A 84 -20.33 5.21 3.21
N CYS A 85 -19.86 3.98 3.00
CA CYS A 85 -20.44 3.10 1.99
C CYS A 85 -21.79 2.59 2.53
N GLY A 86 -22.90 3.18 2.09
CA GLY A 86 -24.25 2.67 2.34
C GLY A 86 -25.16 2.90 1.15
N HIS A 87 -25.42 1.86 0.37
CA HIS A 87 -26.72 1.18 0.20
C HIS A 87 -26.57 0.00 -0.75
#